data_AF-A0A3Q1GIS2-F1
#
_entry.id   AF-A0A3Q1GIS2-F1
#
_cell.length_a   1.000
_cell.length_b   1.000
_cell.length_c   1.000
_cell.angle_alpha   90.00
_cell.angle_beta   90.00
_cell.angle_gamma   90.00
#
_symmetry.space_group_name_H-M   'P 1'
#
loop_
_entity.id
_entity.type
_entity.pdbx_description
1 polymer ?
#
loop_
_entity_poly.entity_id
_entity_poly.type
_entity_poly.pdbx_seq_one_letter_code
_entity_poly.pdbx_strand_id
1 'polypeptide(L)'
;MSSRSDSCRHCLSASSSASTFTFSPQNHLSSSPTHNTPHFPIGDSHNVGCQTIESFLIPCNACHQVQSLLRKTGDALVDLFQSEGLPSSLQPLSAAVADTVELGHMTAGDVAQWANEQLRDMRRLAKHLQDVRGTVQPLKDRLAAAETEQERYRSLLHRLQKEFKEKVEKHQQNTVQLEFSLHKAERSMKETEQRLQKEHQQLMRETLSLEERNSKLQEEVALQQDTLQALEYEKNELQERVKTLQTEEEVCCKLQHRIKQLESEISDSQLLLDKENAKYQSACRQQESMRAKQKSLLERVDGLDEECEELQRQLGEREDRQINLHNQLQHLSEEKDQLQAQLTQQQDLCFQLQKEKQMLETDADLLKNCVAELKESVKALRERERLLVAFPELTPLAQAQPQSTGNVLLDMEQQLQANSMRIKVLEQENATLQRSLEKLRERTQHNATGEASPQQTWSGLLQSSSAARLGYSNTGKEPSGGESGLESAEPEDRVSASPSSLKIHFQTLHLNTAATRHTQIRSASLLSHSRGLNVKKK
;
A
#
# COMPACT_ATOMS: atom_id res chain seq x y z
N MET A 1 23.02 81.81 -52.25
CA MET A 1 24.32 82.44 -51.95
C MET A 1 25.09 82.42 -53.28
N SER A 2 25.47 83.54 -53.90
CA SER A 2 26.36 84.61 -53.39
C SER A 2 27.78 84.06 -53.21
N SER A 3 28.85 84.61 -53.82
CA SER A 3 29.03 85.89 -54.53
C SER A 3 29.97 85.66 -55.75
N ARG A 4 30.03 86.44 -56.83
CA ARG A 4 30.23 87.91 -57.01
C ARG A 4 31.47 88.46 -56.32
N SER A 5 32.53 88.67 -57.09
CA SER A 5 33.57 89.72 -56.95
C SER A 5 34.59 89.57 -58.09
N ASP A 6 35.39 90.56 -58.48
CA ASP A 6 35.16 91.98 -58.82
C ASP A 6 36.56 92.60 -59.10
N SER A 7 36.62 93.71 -59.85
CA SER A 7 37.76 94.67 -59.85
C SER A 7 39.14 94.22 -60.40
N CYS A 8 40.13 95.10 -60.66
CA CYS A 8 40.17 96.51 -61.14
C CYS A 8 41.67 96.90 -61.35
N ARG A 9 41.93 98.12 -61.90
CA ARG A 9 43.21 98.80 -62.30
C ARG A 9 43.39 98.79 -63.82
N HIS A 10 43.12 99.86 -64.58
CA HIS A 10 43.13 101.32 -64.30
C HIS A 10 44.55 101.89 -64.06
N CYS A 11 44.81 103.08 -64.64
CA CYS A 11 46.01 103.93 -64.50
C CYS A 11 47.29 103.47 -65.25
N LEU A 12 48.12 104.35 -65.82
CA LEU A 12 48.09 105.82 -65.88
C LEU A 12 48.84 106.36 -67.13
N SER A 13 48.61 107.64 -67.44
CA SER A 13 49.39 108.46 -68.37
C SER A 13 50.75 108.88 -67.79
N ALA A 14 51.75 109.21 -68.65
CA ALA A 14 52.55 110.44 -68.48
C ALA A 14 53.43 110.79 -69.70
N SER A 15 53.50 112.09 -69.96
CA SER A 15 54.44 112.82 -70.81
C SER A 15 55.92 112.71 -70.43
N SER A 16 56.83 113.04 -71.35
CA SER A 16 57.66 114.26 -71.24
C SER A 16 58.44 114.61 -72.52
N SER A 17 58.73 115.90 -72.68
CA SER A 17 59.66 116.48 -73.67
C SER A 17 61.04 116.75 -73.01
N ALA A 18 61.94 117.46 -73.72
CA ALA A 18 63.25 117.97 -73.25
C ALA A 18 64.39 116.91 -73.16
N SER A 19 65.69 117.22 -73.31
CA SER A 19 66.35 118.44 -73.84
C SER A 19 67.88 118.29 -74.02
N THR A 20 68.41 118.81 -75.15
CA THR A 20 69.70 119.54 -75.28
C THR A 20 71.05 118.83 -74.99
N PHE A 21 72.14 119.49 -75.39
CA PHE A 21 73.57 119.15 -75.28
C PHE A 21 74.04 118.00 -76.18
N THR A 22 74.65 118.25 -77.34
CA THR A 22 75.99 118.81 -77.62
C THR A 22 77.15 118.04 -76.98
N PHE A 23 78.01 117.46 -77.82
CA PHE A 23 79.44 117.39 -77.55
C PHE A 23 80.24 117.58 -78.83
N SER A 24 81.22 118.48 -78.76
CA SER A 24 82.34 118.59 -79.69
C SER A 24 83.61 118.47 -78.85
N PRO A 25 84.62 117.74 -79.35
CA PRO A 25 85.94 118.35 -79.53
C PRO A 25 86.34 118.26 -81.01
N GLN A 26 86.85 119.29 -81.71
CA GLN A 26 87.76 120.39 -81.33
C GLN A 26 89.21 119.93 -81.09
N ASN A 27 90.14 120.78 -81.56
CA ASN A 27 91.61 120.73 -81.42
C ASN A 27 92.37 119.88 -82.47
N HIS A 28 93.49 120.35 -83.07
CA HIS A 28 93.94 121.74 -83.26
C HIS A 28 95.02 121.84 -84.38
N LEU A 29 95.10 123.04 -84.97
CA LEU A 29 96.29 123.72 -85.51
C LEU A 29 97.65 122.97 -85.55
N SER A 30 98.18 122.77 -86.76
CA SER A 30 99.56 123.12 -87.17
C SER A 30 99.82 122.68 -88.61
N SER A 31 100.79 123.20 -89.37
CA SER A 31 101.51 124.49 -89.39
C SER A 31 102.33 124.47 -90.69
N SER A 32 102.39 125.55 -91.46
CA SER A 32 103.16 125.58 -92.72
C SER A 32 104.67 125.50 -92.47
N PRO A 33 105.41 124.84 -93.37
CA PRO A 33 106.51 125.52 -94.05
C PRO A 33 106.39 125.34 -95.58
N THR A 34 106.44 126.37 -96.44
CA THR A 34 107.58 127.24 -96.76
C THR A 34 108.89 126.51 -97.10
N HIS A 35 108.98 126.04 -98.34
CA HIS A 35 110.20 126.16 -99.17
C HIS A 35 109.72 126.50 -100.60
N ASN A 36 110.08 127.63 -101.25
CA ASN A 36 111.38 128.29 -101.48
C ASN A 36 112.33 127.51 -102.41
N THR A 37 112.19 127.84 -103.71
CA THR A 37 113.26 128.22 -104.69
C THR A 37 114.31 127.17 -105.07
N PRO A 38 115.02 127.25 -106.25
CA PRO A 38 115.47 128.43 -107.02
C PRO A 38 114.43 128.96 -108.05
N HIS A 39 114.44 130.21 -108.52
CA HIS A 39 115.52 131.07 -109.04
C HIS A 39 116.19 130.58 -110.33
N PHE A 40 115.67 131.04 -111.48
CA PHE A 40 116.49 131.43 -112.63
C PHE A 40 116.34 132.95 -112.83
N PRO A 41 117.34 133.76 -112.44
CA PRO A 41 117.43 135.17 -112.79
C PRO A 41 118.19 135.37 -114.13
N ILE A 42 118.28 136.63 -114.57
CA ILE A 42 119.10 137.14 -115.69
C ILE A 42 118.54 136.82 -117.09
N GLY A 43 118.40 137.84 -117.94
CA GLY A 43 118.19 137.62 -119.38
C GLY A 43 117.50 138.72 -120.18
N ASP A 44 117.98 139.98 -120.13
CA ASP A 44 117.67 140.94 -121.21
C ASP A 44 118.26 140.42 -122.53
N SER A 45 117.46 139.68 -123.30
CA SER A 45 117.87 139.10 -124.59
C SER A 45 117.73 140.11 -125.74
N HIS A 46 118.42 141.24 -125.63
CA HIS A 46 118.72 142.06 -126.80
C HIS A 46 119.76 141.33 -127.67
N ASN A 47 119.32 140.76 -128.81
CA ASN A 47 120.18 140.23 -129.89
C ASN A 47 120.97 138.93 -129.52
N VAL A 48 121.30 138.01 -130.43
CA VAL A 48 120.62 137.52 -131.64
C VAL A 48 121.05 136.07 -131.85
N GLY A 49 120.21 135.24 -132.49
CA GLY A 49 120.58 133.88 -132.84
C GLY A 49 119.52 133.17 -133.68
N CYS A 50 119.69 133.20 -135.00
CA CYS A 50 118.99 132.25 -135.87
C CYS A 50 119.50 130.84 -135.53
N GLN A 51 118.62 129.83 -135.47
CA GLN A 51 119.06 128.44 -135.31
C GLN A 51 120.00 128.05 -136.44
N THR A 52 121.28 127.84 -136.13
CA THR A 52 122.21 127.16 -137.03
C THR A 52 121.80 125.70 -137.15
N ILE A 53 122.10 125.09 -138.30
CA ILE A 53 121.60 123.74 -138.70
C ILE A 53 121.92 122.68 -137.63
N GLU A 54 123.04 122.83 -136.92
CA GLU A 54 123.51 121.94 -135.86
C GLU A 54 122.65 121.98 -134.57
N SER A 55 121.81 123.01 -134.39
CA SER A 55 120.99 123.22 -133.18
C SER A 55 119.55 122.70 -133.29
N PHE A 56 119.15 122.16 -134.44
CA PHE A 56 117.76 121.75 -134.71
C PHE A 56 117.34 120.44 -134.01
N LEU A 57 118.31 119.61 -133.58
CA LEU A 57 118.08 118.22 -133.16
C LEU A 57 117.75 118.02 -131.67
N ILE A 58 117.75 119.09 -130.85
CA ILE A 58 117.57 119.01 -129.39
C ILE A 58 116.36 119.87 -128.97
N PRO A 59 115.37 119.31 -128.23
CA PRO A 59 114.23 120.08 -127.74
C PRO A 59 114.65 121.11 -126.68
N CYS A 60 114.00 122.27 -126.67
CA CYS A 60 114.29 123.30 -125.66
C CYS A 60 113.92 122.83 -124.24
N ASN A 61 114.50 123.46 -123.21
CA ASN A 61 114.33 123.10 -121.80
C ASN A 61 112.85 122.96 -121.39
N ALA A 62 111.97 123.87 -121.84
CA ALA A 62 110.53 123.79 -121.57
C ALA A 62 109.88 122.53 -122.17
N CYS A 63 110.20 122.19 -123.44
CA CYS A 63 109.72 120.97 -124.07
C CYS A 63 110.24 119.72 -123.38
N HIS A 64 111.52 119.69 -122.98
CA HIS A 64 112.08 118.56 -122.22
C HIS A 64 111.40 118.39 -120.85
N GLN A 65 111.11 119.47 -120.13
CA GLN A 65 110.36 119.40 -118.86
C GLN A 65 108.94 118.86 -119.05
N VAL A 66 108.23 119.29 -120.11
CA VAL A 66 106.91 118.75 -120.45
C VAL A 66 107.00 117.25 -120.80
N GLN A 67 108.00 116.81 -121.57
CA GLN A 67 108.22 115.40 -121.89
C GLN A 67 108.64 114.56 -120.66
N SER A 68 109.35 115.16 -119.69
CA SER A 68 109.71 114.51 -118.43
C SER A 68 108.49 114.34 -117.51
N LEU A 69 107.65 115.38 -117.40
CA LEU A 69 106.40 115.32 -116.64
C LEU A 69 105.40 114.33 -117.27
N LEU A 70 105.23 114.38 -118.59
CA LEU A 70 104.31 113.52 -119.34
C LEU A 70 104.68 112.03 -119.22
N ARG A 71 105.97 111.68 -119.18
CA ARG A 71 106.39 110.30 -118.87
C ARG A 71 105.99 109.92 -117.44
N LYS A 72 106.39 110.71 -116.43
CA LYS A 72 106.08 110.47 -115.02
C LYS A 72 104.57 110.34 -114.72
N THR A 73 103.71 111.12 -115.38
CA THR A 73 102.24 110.98 -115.24
C THR A 73 101.69 109.77 -115.98
N GLY A 74 102.40 109.27 -117.00
CA GLY A 74 102.08 108.02 -117.69
C GLY A 74 102.47 106.80 -116.87
N ASP A 75 103.71 106.78 -116.36
CA ASP A 75 104.25 105.68 -115.55
C ASP A 75 103.40 105.48 -114.28
N ALA A 76 103.10 106.57 -113.55
CA ALA A 76 102.21 106.52 -112.39
C ALA A 76 100.75 106.11 -112.73
N LEU A 77 100.31 106.30 -113.98
CA LEU A 77 99.00 105.82 -114.44
C LEU A 77 99.05 104.33 -114.82
N VAL A 78 100.17 103.82 -115.34
CA VAL A 78 100.40 102.38 -115.54
C VAL A 78 100.42 101.65 -114.19
N ASP A 79 101.15 102.18 -113.20
CA ASP A 79 101.21 101.62 -111.84
C ASP A 79 99.82 101.54 -111.18
N LEU A 80 99.03 102.63 -111.28
CA LEU A 80 97.66 102.67 -110.77
C LEU A 80 96.73 101.69 -111.51
N PHE A 81 96.91 101.53 -112.82
CA PHE A 81 96.17 100.51 -113.58
C PHE A 81 96.54 99.10 -113.11
N GLN A 82 97.82 98.85 -112.84
CA GLN A 82 98.28 97.57 -112.33
C GLN A 82 97.77 97.28 -110.90
N SER A 83 97.67 98.28 -110.01
CA SER A 83 97.13 98.09 -108.66
C SER A 83 95.63 97.79 -108.65
N GLU A 84 94.86 98.44 -109.53
CA GLU A 84 93.41 98.19 -109.68
C GLU A 84 93.08 96.99 -110.59
N GLY A 85 94.11 96.28 -111.11
CA GLY A 85 93.92 95.11 -112.00
C GLY A 85 93.38 95.44 -113.40
N LEU A 86 93.56 96.68 -113.86
CA LEU A 86 93.05 97.20 -115.12
C LEU A 86 94.14 97.19 -116.23
N PRO A 87 93.79 96.91 -117.50
CA PRO A 87 94.74 96.97 -118.60
C PRO A 87 94.98 98.43 -119.04
N SER A 88 96.23 98.89 -118.96
CA SER A 88 96.66 100.20 -119.48
C SER A 88 96.87 100.18 -121.00
N SER A 89 96.56 101.29 -121.66
CA SER A 89 96.86 101.57 -123.07
C SER A 89 98.25 102.20 -123.26
N LEU A 90 98.80 102.82 -122.21
CA LEU A 90 100.15 103.37 -122.18
C LEU A 90 101.23 102.31 -122.05
N GLN A 91 100.98 101.23 -121.31
CA GLN A 91 102.00 100.22 -121.01
C GLN A 91 102.69 99.64 -122.27
N PRO A 92 101.96 99.31 -123.37
CA PRO A 92 102.60 98.92 -124.63
C PRO A 92 103.34 100.06 -125.35
N LEU A 93 102.87 101.31 -125.20
CA LEU A 93 103.49 102.49 -125.79
C LEU A 93 104.81 102.85 -125.09
N SER A 94 104.85 102.75 -123.76
CA SER A 94 106.06 102.92 -122.96
C SER A 94 107.14 101.92 -123.39
N ALA A 95 106.76 100.64 -123.54
CA ALA A 95 107.67 99.61 -124.06
C ALA A 95 108.13 99.86 -125.51
N ALA A 96 107.26 100.39 -126.38
CA ALA A 96 107.59 100.65 -127.79
C ALA A 96 108.40 101.94 -128.04
N VAL A 97 108.36 102.90 -127.11
CA VAL A 97 109.05 104.19 -127.19
C VAL A 97 110.32 104.23 -126.32
N ALA A 98 110.58 103.20 -125.51
CA ALA A 98 111.74 103.08 -124.64
C ALA A 98 113.08 103.41 -125.33
N ASP A 99 113.35 102.81 -126.49
CA ASP A 99 114.61 102.96 -127.24
C ASP A 99 114.86 104.40 -127.72
N THR A 100 113.81 105.15 -128.09
CA THR A 100 113.93 106.59 -128.42
C THR A 100 113.92 107.47 -127.17
N VAL A 101 113.37 106.98 -126.06
CA VAL A 101 113.37 107.62 -124.74
C VAL A 101 114.73 107.56 -124.04
N GLU A 102 115.57 106.56 -124.29
CA GLU A 102 116.97 106.51 -123.81
C GLU A 102 117.83 107.62 -124.45
N LEU A 103 117.56 107.98 -125.71
CA LEU A 103 118.11 109.19 -126.35
C LEU A 103 117.50 110.50 -125.81
N GLY A 104 116.56 110.43 -124.87
CA GLY A 104 116.09 111.56 -124.08
C GLY A 104 115.13 112.53 -124.77
N HIS A 105 114.69 112.23 -126.01
CA HIS A 105 113.92 113.16 -126.86
C HIS A 105 112.71 112.46 -127.49
N MET A 106 111.50 112.81 -127.07
CA MET A 106 110.26 112.38 -127.75
C MET A 106 109.99 113.28 -128.97
N THR A 107 109.48 112.73 -130.07
CA THR A 107 108.97 113.53 -131.19
C THR A 107 107.61 114.16 -130.84
N ALA A 108 107.18 115.14 -131.65
CA ALA A 108 105.83 115.72 -131.51
C ALA A 108 104.72 114.67 -131.73
N GLY A 109 104.98 113.61 -132.51
CA GLY A 109 104.07 112.48 -132.70
C GLY A 109 103.94 111.64 -131.43
N ASP A 110 105.07 111.25 -130.82
CA ASP A 110 105.09 110.45 -129.60
C ASP A 110 104.41 111.17 -128.44
N VAL A 111 104.66 112.48 -128.28
CA VAL A 111 104.01 113.33 -127.27
C VAL A 111 102.49 113.36 -127.47
N ALA A 112 102.02 113.50 -128.71
CA ALA A 112 100.59 113.49 -129.01
C ALA A 112 99.97 112.10 -128.79
N GLN A 113 100.64 111.01 -129.15
CA GLN A 113 100.16 109.64 -128.94
C GLN A 113 100.10 109.29 -127.45
N TRP A 114 101.14 109.63 -126.69
CA TRP A 114 101.21 109.42 -125.24
C TRP A 114 100.15 110.22 -124.48
N ALA A 115 99.88 111.46 -124.88
CA ALA A 115 98.79 112.26 -124.33
C ALA A 115 97.40 111.66 -124.64
N ASN A 116 97.21 111.09 -125.84
CA ASN A 116 95.95 110.43 -126.21
C ASN A 116 95.71 109.14 -125.43
N GLU A 117 96.72 108.29 -125.25
CA GLU A 117 96.58 107.06 -124.47
C GLU A 117 96.48 107.34 -122.95
N GLN A 118 97.12 108.40 -122.44
CA GLN A 118 96.83 108.93 -121.08
C GLN A 118 95.37 109.33 -120.93
N LEU A 119 94.82 110.09 -121.88
CA LEU A 119 93.41 110.50 -121.85
C LEU A 119 92.46 109.29 -121.96
N ARG A 120 92.85 108.24 -122.69
CA ARG A 120 92.09 106.99 -122.82
C ARG A 120 92.09 106.19 -121.51
N ASP A 121 93.23 106.05 -120.86
CA ASP A 121 93.33 105.36 -119.57
C ASP A 121 92.64 106.17 -118.46
N MET A 122 92.80 107.49 -118.41
CA MET A 122 92.03 108.35 -117.49
C MET A 122 90.51 108.21 -117.69
N ARG A 123 90.03 108.00 -118.92
CA ARG A 123 88.60 107.69 -119.20
C ARG A 123 88.20 106.29 -118.74
N ARG A 124 89.06 105.27 -118.90
CA ARG A 124 88.83 103.91 -118.37
C ARG A 124 88.73 103.93 -116.84
N LEU A 125 89.65 104.65 -116.17
CA LEU A 125 89.67 104.82 -114.72
C LEU A 125 88.43 105.57 -114.22
N ALA A 126 88.05 106.67 -114.88
CA ALA A 126 86.83 107.40 -114.55
C ALA A 126 85.58 106.50 -114.64
N LYS A 127 85.47 105.65 -115.67
CA LYS A 127 84.39 104.67 -115.78
C LYS A 127 84.48 103.61 -114.67
N HIS A 128 85.64 103.02 -114.41
CA HIS A 128 85.80 102.03 -113.35
C HIS A 128 85.40 102.59 -111.98
N LEU A 129 85.87 103.79 -111.64
CA LEU A 129 85.50 104.50 -110.41
C LEU A 129 84.00 104.84 -110.36
N GLN A 130 83.33 105.05 -111.50
CA GLN A 130 81.88 105.23 -111.57
C GLN A 130 81.13 103.90 -111.37
N ASP A 131 81.56 102.81 -112.01
CA ASP A 131 80.97 101.48 -111.88
C ASP A 131 81.12 100.93 -110.43
N VAL A 132 82.29 101.16 -109.81
CA VAL A 132 82.54 100.85 -108.38
C VAL A 132 81.64 101.69 -107.47
N ARG A 133 81.55 103.02 -107.66
CA ARG A 133 80.63 103.86 -106.87
C ARG A 133 79.16 103.43 -107.03
N GLY A 134 78.78 103.03 -108.25
CA GLY A 134 77.44 102.53 -108.58
C GLY A 134 77.09 101.18 -107.93
N THR A 135 78.09 100.35 -107.60
CA THR A 135 77.88 99.07 -106.90
C THR A 135 78.00 99.17 -105.37
N VAL A 136 78.78 100.13 -104.85
CA VAL A 136 78.95 100.35 -103.40
C VAL A 136 77.63 100.64 -102.68
N GLN A 137 76.73 101.46 -103.23
CA GLN A 137 75.47 101.77 -102.53
C GLN A 137 74.52 100.56 -102.48
N PRO A 138 74.20 99.87 -103.60
CA PRO A 138 73.42 98.63 -103.54
C PRO A 138 74.00 97.54 -102.63
N LEU A 139 75.33 97.47 -102.46
CA LEU A 139 75.95 96.55 -101.50
C LEU A 139 75.74 96.98 -100.05
N LYS A 140 75.80 98.27 -99.73
CA LYS A 140 75.43 98.81 -98.41
C LYS A 140 73.96 98.57 -98.08
N ASP A 141 73.07 98.82 -99.04
CA ASP A 141 71.62 98.64 -98.86
C ASP A 141 71.29 97.15 -98.62
N ARG A 142 71.94 96.24 -99.36
CA ARG A 142 71.83 94.79 -99.14
C ARG A 142 72.43 94.33 -97.81
N LEU A 143 73.52 94.95 -97.35
CA LEU A 143 74.11 94.65 -96.04
C LEU A 143 73.17 95.06 -94.91
N ALA A 144 72.65 96.29 -94.93
CA ALA A 144 71.68 96.77 -93.93
C ALA A 144 70.38 95.94 -93.93
N ALA A 145 69.91 95.48 -95.09
CA ALA A 145 68.78 94.54 -95.19
C ALA A 145 69.11 93.17 -94.56
N ALA A 146 70.32 92.65 -94.75
CA ALA A 146 70.76 91.39 -94.15
C ALA A 146 70.96 91.51 -92.63
N GLU A 147 71.47 92.64 -92.13
CA GLU A 147 71.63 92.94 -90.71
C GLU A 147 70.27 93.07 -89.99
N THR A 148 69.30 93.73 -90.62
CA THR A 148 67.95 93.86 -90.04
C THR A 148 67.19 92.54 -90.01
N GLU A 149 67.29 91.68 -91.03
CA GLU A 149 66.74 90.32 -90.94
C GLU A 149 67.55 89.42 -89.97
N GLN A 150 68.88 89.56 -89.86
CA GLN A 150 69.66 88.85 -88.83
C GLN A 150 69.15 89.18 -87.42
N GLU A 151 68.92 90.46 -87.12
CA GLU A 151 68.45 90.88 -85.80
C GLU A 151 66.98 90.50 -85.54
N ARG A 152 66.15 90.49 -86.60
CA ARG A 152 64.81 89.92 -86.56
C ARG A 152 64.84 88.42 -86.21
N TYR A 153 65.75 87.65 -86.81
CA TYR A 153 65.93 86.23 -86.48
C TYR A 153 66.50 86.02 -85.08
N ARG A 154 67.46 86.84 -84.59
CA ARG A 154 67.88 86.82 -83.18
C ARG A 154 66.72 87.06 -82.23
N SER A 155 65.92 88.10 -82.49
CA SER A 155 64.74 88.47 -81.70
C SER A 155 63.68 87.37 -81.67
N LEU A 156 63.48 86.67 -82.79
CA LEU A 156 62.56 85.53 -82.88
C LEU A 156 63.10 84.30 -82.14
N LEU A 157 64.38 83.95 -82.32
CA LEU A 157 65.03 82.84 -81.61
C LEU A 157 65.00 83.05 -80.09
N HIS A 158 65.32 84.26 -79.61
CA HIS A 158 65.28 84.58 -78.18
C HIS A 158 63.86 84.46 -77.61
N ARG A 159 62.83 84.91 -78.34
CA ARG A 159 61.42 84.75 -77.95
C ARG A 159 61.03 83.27 -77.87
N LEU A 160 61.33 82.48 -78.90
CA LEU A 160 61.02 81.06 -78.94
C LEU A 160 61.76 80.27 -77.86
N GLN A 161 63.02 80.62 -77.57
CA GLN A 161 63.80 80.04 -76.48
C GLN A 161 63.18 80.35 -75.11
N LYS A 162 62.72 81.60 -74.90
CA LYS A 162 62.01 82.00 -73.67
C LYS A 162 60.68 81.24 -73.53
N GLU A 163 59.85 81.22 -74.58
CA GLU A 163 58.59 80.47 -74.56
C GLU A 163 58.80 78.96 -74.33
N PHE A 164 59.84 78.37 -74.92
CA PHE A 164 60.19 76.97 -74.70
C PHE A 164 60.59 76.73 -73.24
N LYS A 165 61.43 77.59 -72.66
CA LYS A 165 61.81 77.51 -71.25
C LYS A 165 60.59 77.62 -70.32
N GLU A 166 59.70 78.59 -70.55
CA GLU A 166 58.46 78.75 -69.77
C GLU A 166 57.53 77.52 -69.89
N LYS A 167 57.44 76.91 -71.08
CA LYS A 167 56.69 75.67 -71.32
C LYS A 167 57.31 74.47 -70.59
N VAL A 168 58.64 74.35 -70.57
CA VAL A 168 59.38 73.30 -69.83
C VAL A 168 59.22 73.46 -68.33
N GLU A 169 59.42 74.66 -67.78
CA GLU A 169 59.28 74.95 -66.35
C GLU A 169 57.84 74.66 -65.86
N LYS A 170 56.83 75.09 -66.63
CA LYS A 170 55.42 74.78 -66.35
C LYS A 170 55.11 73.29 -66.44
N HIS A 171 55.69 72.58 -67.42
CA HIS A 171 55.50 71.13 -67.53
C HIS A 171 56.12 70.39 -66.34
N GLN A 172 57.34 70.77 -65.93
CA GLN A 172 58.03 70.20 -64.77
C GLN A 172 57.26 70.46 -63.46
N GLN A 173 56.72 71.65 -63.26
CA GLN A 173 55.84 71.97 -62.12
C GLN A 173 54.58 71.09 -62.10
N ASN A 174 53.92 70.93 -63.25
CA ASN A 174 52.76 70.04 -63.39
C ASN A 174 53.12 68.58 -63.07
N THR A 175 54.25 68.07 -63.57
CA THR A 175 54.71 66.71 -63.31
C THR A 175 54.92 66.45 -61.82
N VAL A 176 55.66 67.33 -61.12
CA VAL A 176 55.88 67.21 -59.66
C VAL A 176 54.57 67.29 -58.87
N GLN A 177 53.63 68.13 -59.30
CA GLN A 177 52.29 68.21 -58.68
C GLN A 177 51.48 66.93 -58.89
N LEU A 178 51.56 66.31 -60.07
CA LEU A 178 50.89 65.05 -60.38
C LEU A 178 51.52 63.87 -59.63
N GLU A 179 52.85 63.78 -59.57
CA GLU A 179 53.60 62.78 -58.78
C GLU A 179 53.25 62.86 -57.28
N PHE A 180 53.23 64.07 -56.70
CA PHE A 180 52.81 64.25 -55.31
C PHE A 180 51.35 63.84 -55.08
N SER A 181 50.46 64.14 -56.03
CA SER A 181 49.04 63.78 -55.95
C SER A 181 48.83 62.28 -56.08
N LEU A 182 49.57 61.62 -56.98
CA LEU A 182 49.59 60.17 -57.17
C LEU A 182 50.10 59.47 -55.90
N HIS A 183 51.26 59.86 -55.36
CA HIS A 183 51.76 59.28 -54.11
C HIS A 183 50.85 59.52 -52.89
N LYS A 184 50.06 60.61 -52.89
CA LYS A 184 49.03 60.84 -51.86
C LYS A 184 47.84 59.89 -52.05
N ALA A 185 47.40 59.65 -53.29
CA ALA A 185 46.35 58.69 -53.60
C ALA A 185 46.76 57.24 -53.29
N GLU A 186 47.98 56.83 -53.67
CA GLU A 186 48.55 55.51 -53.37
C GLU A 186 48.60 55.23 -51.87
N ARG A 187 49.07 56.20 -51.06
CA ARG A 187 49.07 56.08 -49.59
C ARG A 187 47.66 55.95 -49.04
N SER A 188 46.73 56.80 -49.47
CA SER A 188 45.32 56.73 -49.05
C SER A 188 44.66 55.40 -49.43
N MET A 189 44.97 54.85 -50.62
CA MET A 189 44.47 53.55 -51.10
C MET A 189 45.02 52.41 -50.24
N LYS A 190 46.32 52.42 -49.95
CA LYS A 190 46.97 51.39 -49.12
C LYS A 190 46.48 51.42 -47.67
N GLU A 191 46.17 52.60 -47.14
CA GLU A 191 45.56 52.77 -45.83
C GLU A 191 44.11 52.25 -45.78
N THR A 192 43.31 52.44 -46.83
CA THR A 192 41.94 51.86 -46.90
C THR A 192 41.98 50.35 -47.14
N GLU A 193 42.88 49.86 -47.99
CA GLU A 193 43.10 48.41 -48.21
C GLU A 193 43.49 47.70 -46.90
N GLN A 194 44.47 48.21 -46.16
CA GLN A 194 44.86 47.66 -44.86
C GLN A 194 43.75 47.72 -43.81
N ARG A 195 42.84 48.70 -43.90
CA ARG A 195 41.67 48.79 -43.02
C ARG A 195 40.64 47.72 -43.37
N LEU A 196 40.26 47.63 -44.65
CA LEU A 196 39.32 46.62 -45.16
C LEU A 196 39.84 45.19 -44.90
N GLN A 197 41.15 44.97 -45.02
CA GLN A 197 41.77 43.67 -44.70
C GLN A 197 41.63 43.33 -43.20
N LYS A 198 41.82 44.29 -42.29
CA LYS A 198 41.64 44.10 -40.85
C LYS A 198 40.16 43.90 -40.49
N GLU A 199 39.26 44.65 -41.11
CA GLU A 199 37.81 44.51 -40.95
C GLU A 199 37.34 43.13 -41.43
N HIS A 200 37.81 42.66 -42.59
CA HIS A 200 37.55 41.31 -43.08
C HIS A 200 38.11 40.23 -42.14
N GLN A 201 39.35 40.37 -41.64
CA GLN A 201 39.93 39.46 -40.65
C GLN A 201 39.24 39.50 -39.28
N GLN A 202 38.54 40.59 -38.93
CA GLN A 202 37.69 40.69 -37.74
C GLN A 202 36.37 39.96 -37.97
N LEU A 203 35.67 40.28 -39.07
CA LEU A 203 34.42 39.63 -39.46
C LEU A 203 34.58 38.11 -39.60
N MET A 204 35.66 37.61 -40.20
CA MET A 204 35.92 36.16 -40.29
C MET A 204 36.06 35.50 -38.91
N ARG A 205 36.68 36.16 -37.93
CA ARG A 205 36.77 35.65 -36.54
C ARG A 205 35.43 35.72 -35.81
N GLU A 206 34.63 36.76 -36.07
CA GLU A 206 33.28 36.90 -35.51
C GLU A 206 32.34 35.83 -36.08
N THR A 207 32.36 35.59 -37.40
CA THR A 207 31.60 34.51 -38.07
C THR A 207 31.94 33.15 -37.49
N LEU A 208 33.23 32.75 -37.46
CA LEU A 208 33.65 31.45 -36.89
C LEU A 208 33.21 31.31 -35.42
N SER A 209 33.29 32.38 -34.63
CA SER A 209 32.85 32.37 -33.23
C SER A 209 31.32 32.29 -33.10
N LEU A 210 30.55 32.87 -34.03
CA LEU A 210 29.09 32.74 -34.07
C LEU A 210 28.65 31.34 -34.52
N GLU A 211 29.37 30.74 -35.49
CA GLU A 211 29.19 29.35 -35.91
C GLU A 211 29.43 28.38 -34.75
N GLU A 212 30.54 28.54 -34.01
CA GLU A 212 30.84 27.73 -32.81
C GLU A 212 29.73 27.82 -31.75
N ARG A 213 29.19 29.01 -31.48
CA ARG A 213 28.04 29.18 -30.56
C ARG A 213 26.77 28.54 -31.11
N ASN A 214 26.54 28.60 -32.42
CA ASN A 214 25.37 28.02 -33.06
C ASN A 214 25.41 26.48 -32.98
N SER A 215 26.56 25.85 -33.23
CA SER A 215 26.75 24.42 -33.01
C SER A 215 26.47 24.00 -31.56
N LYS A 216 27.00 24.73 -30.57
CA LYS A 216 26.73 24.47 -29.15
C LYS A 216 25.25 24.60 -28.78
N LEU A 217 24.56 25.62 -29.30
CA LEU A 217 23.12 25.77 -29.11
C LEU A 217 22.31 24.66 -29.80
N GLN A 218 22.77 24.13 -30.94
CA GLN A 218 22.15 22.96 -31.59
C GLN A 218 22.35 21.68 -30.78
N GLU A 219 23.53 21.47 -30.19
CA GLU A 219 23.83 20.36 -29.27
C GLU A 219 22.97 20.46 -27.99
N GLU A 220 22.84 21.65 -27.39
CA GLU A 220 21.96 21.89 -26.24
C GLU A 220 20.48 21.65 -26.56
N VAL A 221 19.99 22.09 -27.73
CA VAL A 221 18.61 21.85 -28.18
C VAL A 221 18.34 20.37 -28.43
N ALA A 222 19.29 19.64 -29.05
CA ALA A 222 19.17 18.19 -29.24
C ALA A 222 19.07 17.45 -27.89
N LEU A 223 19.95 17.77 -26.94
CA LEU A 223 19.94 17.19 -25.59
C LEU A 223 18.63 17.49 -24.83
N GLN A 224 18.10 18.71 -24.98
CA GLN A 224 16.79 19.06 -24.41
C GLN A 224 15.65 18.28 -25.08
N GLN A 225 15.70 18.07 -26.40
CA GLN A 225 14.69 17.32 -27.15
C GLN A 225 14.71 15.81 -26.81
N ASP A 226 15.88 15.23 -26.58
CA ASP A 226 16.02 13.85 -26.08
C ASP A 226 15.50 13.72 -24.64
N THR A 227 15.81 14.70 -23.78
CA THR A 227 15.30 14.76 -22.40
C THR A 227 13.77 14.86 -22.37
N LEU A 228 13.17 15.66 -23.25
CA LEU A 228 11.72 15.77 -23.36
C LEU A 228 11.06 14.47 -23.86
N GLN A 229 11.69 13.76 -24.79
CA GLN A 229 11.21 12.44 -25.25
C GLN A 229 11.26 11.39 -24.12
N ALA A 230 12.32 11.39 -23.30
CA ALA A 230 12.42 10.50 -22.14
C ALA A 230 11.31 10.80 -21.10
N LEU A 231 11.08 12.08 -20.78
CA LEU A 231 10.01 12.48 -19.86
C LEU A 231 8.60 12.21 -20.42
N GLU A 232 8.40 12.30 -21.74
CA GLU A 232 7.13 11.91 -22.36
C GLU A 232 6.92 10.39 -22.33
N TYR A 233 7.99 9.59 -22.49
CA TYR A 233 7.94 8.14 -22.29
C TYR A 233 7.57 7.78 -20.85
N GLU A 234 8.27 8.32 -19.85
CA GLU A 234 7.99 8.08 -18.42
C GLU A 234 6.56 8.49 -18.05
N LYS A 235 6.09 9.65 -18.53
CA LYS A 235 4.70 10.10 -18.37
C LYS A 235 3.71 9.08 -18.92
N ASN A 236 3.96 8.51 -20.09
CA ASN A 236 3.08 7.54 -20.71
C ASN A 236 3.10 6.19 -19.96
N GLU A 237 4.27 5.72 -19.50
CA GLU A 237 4.37 4.53 -18.64
C GLU A 237 3.59 4.70 -17.33
N LEU A 238 3.77 5.84 -16.64
CA LEU A 238 3.02 6.20 -15.45
C LEU A 238 1.51 6.28 -15.72
N GLN A 239 1.10 6.81 -16.88
CA GLN A 239 -0.30 6.90 -17.26
C GLN A 239 -0.94 5.52 -17.50
N GLU A 240 -0.24 4.56 -18.13
CA GLU A 240 -0.73 3.18 -18.22
C GLU A 240 -0.77 2.50 -16.84
N ARG A 241 0.27 2.69 -16.01
CA ARG A 241 0.32 2.13 -14.65
C ARG A 241 -0.82 2.63 -13.76
N VAL A 242 -1.23 3.90 -13.90
CA VAL A 242 -2.41 4.46 -13.22
C VAL A 242 -3.70 3.77 -13.69
N LYS A 243 -3.87 3.49 -14.99
CA LYS A 243 -5.04 2.72 -15.47
C LYS A 243 -5.06 1.31 -14.89
N THR A 244 -3.90 0.62 -14.86
CA THR A 244 -3.79 -0.71 -14.25
C THR A 244 -4.24 -0.68 -12.79
N LEU A 245 -3.69 0.26 -11.99
CA LEU A 245 -4.05 0.42 -10.58
C LEU A 245 -5.55 0.75 -10.40
N GLN A 246 -6.16 1.54 -11.27
CA GLN A 246 -7.61 1.80 -11.24
C GLN A 246 -8.42 0.51 -11.51
N THR A 247 -8.01 -0.33 -12.47
CA THR A 247 -8.68 -1.62 -12.71
C THR A 247 -8.47 -2.61 -11.57
N GLU A 248 -7.32 -2.58 -10.89
CA GLU A 248 -7.05 -3.38 -9.69
C GLU A 248 -7.89 -2.89 -8.49
N GLU A 249 -8.02 -1.57 -8.29
CA GLU A 249 -8.88 -0.96 -7.26
C GLU A 249 -10.35 -1.32 -7.48
N GLU A 250 -10.85 -1.27 -8.73
CA GLU A 250 -12.18 -1.75 -9.09
C GLU A 250 -12.39 -3.23 -8.72
N VAL A 251 -11.40 -4.10 -8.99
CA VAL A 251 -11.45 -5.52 -8.64
C VAL A 251 -11.42 -5.70 -7.12
N CYS A 252 -10.60 -4.94 -6.40
CA CYS A 252 -10.55 -4.95 -4.94
C CYS A 252 -11.90 -4.53 -4.33
N CYS A 253 -12.56 -3.51 -4.87
CA CYS A 253 -13.90 -3.09 -4.45
C CYS A 253 -14.94 -4.20 -4.68
N LYS A 254 -14.92 -4.86 -5.84
CA LYS A 254 -15.82 -5.99 -6.17
C LYS A 254 -15.59 -7.19 -5.23
N LEU A 255 -14.33 -7.51 -4.92
CA LEU A 255 -13.97 -8.55 -3.97
C LEU A 255 -14.38 -8.20 -2.54
N GLN A 256 -14.12 -6.97 -2.08
CA GLN A 256 -14.50 -6.52 -0.73
C GLN A 256 -16.02 -6.48 -0.53
N HIS A 257 -16.79 -6.18 -1.58
CA HIS A 257 -18.24 -6.34 -1.56
C HIS A 257 -18.65 -7.82 -1.41
N ARG A 258 -18.05 -8.75 -2.17
CA ARG A 258 -18.38 -10.18 -2.05
C ARG A 258 -17.94 -10.76 -0.71
N ILE A 259 -16.85 -10.28 -0.10
CA ILE A 259 -16.45 -10.64 1.27
C ILE A 259 -17.54 -10.22 2.27
N LYS A 260 -17.97 -8.95 2.26
CA LYS A 260 -19.05 -8.47 3.15
C LYS A 260 -20.36 -9.23 2.97
N GLN A 261 -20.68 -9.62 1.73
CA GLN A 261 -21.85 -10.44 1.45
C GLN A 261 -21.70 -11.86 2.04
N LEU A 262 -20.53 -12.50 1.88
CA LEU A 262 -20.21 -13.80 2.47
C LEU A 262 -20.21 -13.75 4.01
N GLU A 263 -19.71 -12.68 4.61
CA GLU A 263 -19.75 -12.45 6.07
C GLU A 263 -21.20 -12.39 6.58
N SER A 264 -22.13 -11.79 5.82
CA SER A 264 -23.57 -11.83 6.12
C SER A 264 -24.14 -13.24 5.93
N GLU A 265 -23.88 -13.88 4.79
CA GLU A 265 -24.35 -15.25 4.48
C GLU A 265 -23.90 -16.26 5.56
N ILE A 266 -22.68 -16.11 6.10
CA ILE A 266 -22.15 -16.89 7.23
C ILE A 266 -22.83 -16.53 8.55
N SER A 267 -23.05 -15.24 8.83
CA SER A 267 -23.71 -14.77 10.07
C SER A 267 -25.16 -15.26 10.16
N ASP A 268 -25.91 -15.20 9.06
CA ASP A 268 -27.27 -15.73 8.95
C ASP A 268 -27.29 -17.27 9.11
N SER A 269 -26.30 -17.96 8.52
CA SER A 269 -26.14 -19.42 8.65
C SER A 269 -25.82 -19.84 10.08
N GLN A 270 -24.95 -19.10 10.78
CA GLN A 270 -24.64 -19.34 12.20
C GLN A 270 -25.89 -19.12 13.08
N LEU A 271 -26.65 -18.06 12.83
CA LEU A 271 -27.88 -17.76 13.56
C LEU A 271 -28.98 -18.81 13.31
N LEU A 272 -29.00 -19.47 12.14
CA LEU A 272 -29.84 -20.65 11.88
C LEU A 272 -29.33 -21.90 12.61
N LEU A 273 -28.02 -22.15 12.61
CA LEU A 273 -27.41 -23.26 13.34
C LEU A 273 -27.66 -23.16 14.85
N ASP A 274 -27.55 -21.95 15.43
CA ASP A 274 -27.81 -21.71 16.85
C ASP A 274 -29.29 -21.93 17.22
N LYS A 275 -30.22 -21.63 16.31
CA LYS A 275 -31.65 -21.96 16.47
C LYS A 275 -31.90 -23.47 16.46
N GLU A 276 -31.26 -24.23 15.57
CA GLU A 276 -31.38 -25.70 15.57
C GLU A 276 -30.68 -26.34 16.76
N ASN A 277 -29.52 -25.81 17.20
CA ASN A 277 -28.86 -26.23 18.44
C ASN A 277 -29.76 -26.00 19.67
N ALA A 278 -30.45 -24.85 19.76
CA ALA A 278 -31.39 -24.57 20.84
C ALA A 278 -32.61 -25.51 20.82
N LYS A 279 -33.16 -25.82 19.64
CA LYS A 279 -34.22 -26.84 19.47
C LYS A 279 -33.73 -28.23 19.89
N TYR A 280 -32.53 -28.63 19.46
CA TYR A 280 -31.92 -29.91 19.82
C TYR A 280 -31.70 -30.05 21.32
N GLN A 281 -31.14 -29.03 21.99
CA GLN A 281 -30.99 -29.03 23.45
C GLN A 281 -32.35 -29.10 24.17
N SER A 282 -33.39 -28.44 23.65
CA SER A 282 -34.75 -28.55 24.19
C SER A 282 -35.30 -29.98 24.06
N ALA A 283 -35.12 -30.61 22.90
CA ALA A 283 -35.50 -32.01 22.66
C ALA A 283 -34.72 -32.99 23.56
N CYS A 284 -33.43 -32.76 23.81
CA CYS A 284 -32.64 -33.55 24.77
C CYS A 284 -33.23 -33.47 26.18
N ARG A 285 -33.53 -32.26 26.68
CA ARG A 285 -34.15 -32.07 28.01
C ARG A 285 -35.54 -32.72 28.10
N GLN A 286 -36.32 -32.69 27.03
CA GLN A 286 -37.59 -33.41 26.96
C GLN A 286 -37.37 -34.94 26.99
N GLN A 287 -36.38 -35.47 26.27
CA GLN A 287 -36.04 -36.90 26.30
C GLN A 287 -35.54 -37.34 27.68
N GLU A 288 -34.71 -36.53 28.35
CA GLU A 288 -34.26 -36.75 29.73
C GLU A 288 -35.44 -36.76 30.71
N SER A 289 -36.36 -35.80 30.59
CA SER A 289 -37.58 -35.77 31.41
C SER A 289 -38.48 -36.99 31.16
N MET A 290 -38.61 -37.46 29.91
CA MET A 290 -39.35 -38.69 29.62
C MET A 290 -38.65 -39.93 30.18
N ARG A 291 -37.32 -40.06 30.05
CA ARG A 291 -36.56 -41.16 30.66
C ARG A 291 -36.68 -41.18 32.18
N ALA A 292 -36.63 -40.01 32.84
CA ALA A 292 -36.82 -39.89 34.28
C ALA A 292 -38.22 -40.34 34.72
N LYS A 293 -39.27 -39.95 33.97
CA LYS A 293 -40.64 -40.45 34.19
C LYS A 293 -40.76 -41.95 33.95
N GLN A 294 -40.14 -42.49 32.90
CA GLN A 294 -40.14 -43.93 32.63
C GLN A 294 -39.45 -44.71 33.75
N LYS A 295 -38.32 -44.23 34.28
CA LYS A 295 -37.64 -44.83 35.42
C LYS A 295 -38.49 -44.80 36.70
N SER A 296 -39.08 -43.65 37.03
CA SER A 296 -39.96 -43.51 38.20
C SER A 296 -41.26 -44.32 38.09
N LEU A 297 -41.78 -44.54 36.87
CA LEU A 297 -42.90 -45.45 36.65
C LEU A 297 -42.47 -46.92 36.81
N LEU A 298 -41.28 -47.30 36.33
CA LEU A 298 -40.75 -48.65 36.52
C LEU A 298 -40.53 -48.93 38.02
N GLU A 299 -39.88 -48.01 38.75
CA GLU A 299 -39.69 -48.10 40.21
C GLU A 299 -41.02 -48.22 40.99
N ARG A 300 -42.13 -47.68 40.46
CA ARG A 300 -43.47 -47.87 41.04
C ARG A 300 -44.14 -49.18 40.62
N VAL A 301 -43.80 -49.75 39.46
CA VAL A 301 -44.22 -51.11 39.07
C VAL A 301 -43.47 -52.13 39.91
N ASP A 302 -42.14 -52.02 40.01
CA ASP A 302 -41.30 -52.88 40.86
C ASP A 302 -41.84 -52.90 42.31
N GLY A 303 -42.13 -51.72 42.88
CA GLY A 303 -42.73 -51.61 44.22
C GLY A 303 -44.20 -52.05 44.33
N LEU A 304 -44.95 -52.12 43.22
CA LEU A 304 -46.29 -52.72 43.18
C LEU A 304 -46.20 -54.25 43.13
N ASP A 305 -45.21 -54.79 42.43
CA ASP A 305 -44.93 -56.23 42.40
C ASP A 305 -44.43 -56.69 43.78
N GLU A 306 -43.59 -55.91 44.48
CA GLU A 306 -43.24 -56.14 45.90
C GLU A 306 -44.48 -56.09 46.82
N GLU A 307 -45.38 -55.10 46.66
CA GLU A 307 -46.67 -55.03 47.39
C GLU A 307 -47.53 -56.29 47.12
N CYS A 308 -47.51 -56.83 45.89
CA CYS A 308 -48.25 -58.04 45.52
C CYS A 308 -47.61 -59.32 46.07
N GLU A 309 -46.29 -59.50 46.00
CA GLU A 309 -45.60 -60.65 46.61
C GLU A 309 -45.79 -60.68 48.14
N GLU A 310 -45.75 -59.52 48.79
CA GLU A 310 -46.02 -59.37 50.22
C GLU A 310 -47.45 -59.81 50.57
N LEU A 311 -48.46 -59.32 49.83
CA LEU A 311 -49.85 -59.71 50.03
C LEU A 311 -50.08 -61.20 49.75
N GLN A 312 -49.43 -61.76 48.74
CA GLN A 312 -49.54 -63.19 48.41
C GLN A 312 -48.86 -64.08 49.47
N ARG A 313 -47.75 -63.64 50.06
CA ARG A 313 -47.11 -64.32 51.19
C ARG A 313 -47.97 -64.26 52.45
N GLN A 314 -48.55 -63.10 52.76
CA GLN A 314 -49.50 -62.95 53.87
C GLN A 314 -50.80 -63.73 53.67
N LEU A 315 -51.23 -63.94 52.42
CA LEU A 315 -52.35 -64.82 52.08
C LEU A 315 -51.97 -66.28 52.40
N GLY A 316 -50.84 -66.77 51.89
CA GLY A 316 -50.34 -68.12 52.17
C GLY A 316 -50.16 -68.38 53.67
N GLU A 317 -49.59 -67.43 54.42
CA GLU A 317 -49.51 -67.54 55.89
C GLU A 317 -50.88 -67.62 56.57
N ARG A 318 -51.92 -66.97 56.03
CA ARG A 318 -53.28 -67.07 56.57
C ARG A 318 -53.95 -68.38 56.18
N GLU A 319 -53.70 -68.88 54.98
CA GLU A 319 -54.18 -70.19 54.51
C GLU A 319 -53.53 -71.31 55.33
N ASP A 320 -52.22 -71.28 55.59
CA ASP A 320 -51.53 -72.21 56.48
C ASP A 320 -52.07 -72.15 57.92
N ARG A 321 -52.33 -70.95 58.46
CA ARG A 321 -52.97 -70.80 59.78
C ARG A 321 -54.39 -71.35 59.78
N GLN A 322 -55.15 -71.17 58.70
CA GLN A 322 -56.51 -71.70 58.55
C GLN A 322 -56.51 -73.23 58.45
N ILE A 323 -55.56 -73.83 57.70
CA ILE A 323 -55.36 -75.28 57.62
C ILE A 323 -55.01 -75.84 59.01
N ASN A 324 -54.08 -75.21 59.72
CA ASN A 324 -53.72 -75.62 61.08
C ASN A 324 -54.91 -75.53 62.07
N LEU A 325 -55.71 -74.46 62.01
CA LEU A 325 -56.94 -74.34 62.81
C LEU A 325 -58.01 -75.37 62.41
N HIS A 326 -58.12 -75.70 61.12
CA HIS A 326 -59.03 -76.75 60.65
C HIS A 326 -58.62 -78.13 61.15
N ASN A 327 -57.32 -78.45 61.10
CA ASN A 327 -56.77 -79.70 61.65
C ASN A 327 -56.98 -79.79 63.18
N GLN A 328 -56.84 -78.68 63.91
CA GLN A 328 -57.15 -78.62 65.35
C GLN A 328 -58.65 -78.84 65.63
N LEU A 329 -59.54 -78.23 64.83
CA LEU A 329 -60.99 -78.45 64.93
C LEU A 329 -61.38 -79.89 64.60
N GLN A 330 -60.72 -80.53 63.62
CA GLN A 330 -60.92 -81.95 63.31
C GLN A 330 -60.49 -82.83 64.50
N HIS A 331 -59.29 -82.62 65.05
CA HIS A 331 -58.80 -83.36 66.23
C HIS A 331 -59.76 -83.23 67.41
N LEU A 332 -60.20 -82.01 67.72
CA LEU A 332 -61.17 -81.76 68.80
C LEU A 332 -62.53 -82.41 68.53
N SER A 333 -62.97 -82.54 67.27
CA SER A 333 -64.18 -83.29 66.91
C SER A 333 -63.99 -84.79 67.10
N GLU A 334 -62.85 -85.34 66.69
CA GLU A 334 -62.51 -86.76 66.85
C GLU A 334 -62.38 -87.16 68.33
N GLU A 335 -61.77 -86.30 69.17
CA GLU A 335 -61.74 -86.47 70.63
C GLU A 335 -63.15 -86.40 71.24
N LYS A 336 -63.96 -85.42 70.82
CA LYS A 336 -65.35 -85.25 71.28
C LYS A 336 -66.23 -86.44 70.88
N ASP A 337 -66.02 -87.03 69.70
CA ASP A 337 -66.76 -88.22 69.26
C ASP A 337 -66.28 -89.50 69.96
N GLN A 338 -64.98 -89.61 70.29
CA GLN A 338 -64.47 -90.67 71.16
C GLN A 338 -65.06 -90.57 72.59
N LEU A 339 -65.11 -89.37 73.17
CA LEU A 339 -65.72 -89.14 74.48
C LEU A 339 -67.24 -89.40 74.45
N GLN A 340 -67.92 -89.04 73.36
CA GLN A 340 -69.34 -89.34 73.15
C GLN A 340 -69.60 -90.85 73.08
N ALA A 341 -68.72 -91.62 72.42
CA ALA A 341 -68.80 -93.07 72.35
C ALA A 341 -68.56 -93.74 73.72
N GLN A 342 -67.57 -93.25 74.49
CA GLN A 342 -67.33 -93.70 75.87
C GLN A 342 -68.54 -93.39 76.77
N LEU A 343 -69.17 -92.23 76.61
CA LEU A 343 -70.37 -91.85 77.37
C LEU A 343 -71.55 -92.77 77.05
N THR A 344 -71.80 -93.10 75.78
CA THR A 344 -72.85 -94.08 75.41
C THR A 344 -72.55 -95.48 75.95
N GLN A 345 -71.28 -95.91 75.93
CA GLN A 345 -70.88 -97.21 76.51
C GLN A 345 -71.15 -97.28 78.03
N GLN A 346 -70.91 -96.19 78.75
CA GLN A 346 -71.23 -96.09 80.18
C GLN A 346 -72.75 -96.05 80.44
N GLN A 347 -73.53 -95.40 79.56
CA GLN A 347 -74.99 -95.37 79.64
C GLN A 347 -75.61 -96.76 79.43
N ASP A 348 -75.15 -97.51 78.42
CA ASP A 348 -75.60 -98.89 78.16
C ASP A 348 -75.24 -99.83 79.32
N LEU A 349 -74.05 -99.70 79.91
CA LEU A 349 -73.63 -100.46 81.08
C LEU A 349 -74.54 -100.16 82.30
N CYS A 350 -74.86 -98.89 82.54
CA CYS A 350 -75.80 -98.49 83.59
C CYS A 350 -77.22 -99.04 83.33
N PHE A 351 -77.68 -99.06 82.08
CA PHE A 351 -78.98 -99.62 81.72
C PHE A 351 -79.05 -101.14 81.94
N GLN A 352 -77.98 -101.87 81.65
CA GLN A 352 -77.86 -103.30 81.93
C GLN A 352 -77.89 -103.59 83.44
N LEU A 353 -77.07 -102.88 84.24
CA LEU A 353 -77.05 -103.02 85.70
C LEU A 353 -78.41 -102.68 86.35
N GLN A 354 -79.11 -101.67 85.84
CA GLN A 354 -80.44 -101.33 86.36
C GLN A 354 -81.51 -102.38 85.99
N LYS A 355 -81.36 -103.07 84.86
CA LYS A 355 -82.22 -104.20 84.49
C LYS A 355 -81.96 -105.44 85.35
N GLU A 356 -80.69 -105.76 85.66
CA GLU A 356 -80.36 -106.83 86.62
C GLU A 356 -80.92 -106.53 88.01
N LYS A 357 -80.76 -105.30 88.49
CA LYS A 357 -81.33 -104.85 89.77
C LYS A 357 -82.84 -105.09 89.83
N GLN A 358 -83.59 -104.80 88.76
CA GLN A 358 -85.04 -105.01 88.72
C GLN A 358 -85.43 -106.50 88.79
N MET A 359 -84.68 -107.41 88.13
CA MET A 359 -84.93 -108.86 88.29
C MET A 359 -84.70 -109.32 89.74
N LEU A 360 -83.58 -108.91 90.33
CA LEU A 360 -83.21 -109.28 91.69
C LEU A 360 -84.22 -108.74 92.73
N GLU A 361 -84.81 -107.57 92.49
CA GLU A 361 -85.90 -107.04 93.33
C GLU A 361 -87.19 -107.87 93.18
N THR A 362 -87.56 -108.30 91.96
CA THR A 362 -88.74 -109.18 91.76
C THR A 362 -88.57 -110.58 92.34
N ASP A 363 -87.38 -111.18 92.21
CA ASP A 363 -87.08 -112.51 92.78
C ASP A 363 -87.07 -112.47 94.31
N ALA A 364 -86.55 -111.39 94.90
CA ALA A 364 -86.55 -111.18 96.34
C ALA A 364 -87.97 -111.08 96.93
N ASP A 365 -88.88 -110.34 96.28
CA ASP A 365 -90.27 -110.22 96.74
C ASP A 365 -91.08 -111.51 96.50
N LEU A 366 -90.79 -112.30 95.45
CA LEU A 366 -91.33 -113.66 95.29
C LEU A 366 -90.92 -114.58 96.46
N LEU A 367 -89.64 -114.63 96.80
CA LEU A 367 -89.13 -115.41 97.94
C LEU A 367 -89.82 -115.02 99.26
N LYS A 368 -89.99 -113.72 99.47
CA LYS A 368 -90.58 -113.10 100.65
C LYS A 368 -92.05 -113.47 100.84
N ASN A 369 -92.79 -113.61 99.74
CA ASN A 369 -94.18 -114.07 99.74
C ASN A 369 -94.28 -115.57 100.09
N CYS A 370 -93.49 -116.44 99.46
CA CYS A 370 -93.47 -117.87 99.82
C CYS A 370 -93.05 -118.10 101.29
N VAL A 371 -92.14 -117.28 101.82
CA VAL A 371 -91.75 -117.30 103.25
C VAL A 371 -92.88 -116.81 104.17
N ALA A 372 -93.82 -115.99 103.69
CA ALA A 372 -95.01 -115.60 104.45
C ALA A 372 -96.04 -116.76 104.51
N GLU A 373 -96.32 -117.41 103.38
CA GLU A 373 -97.24 -118.56 103.28
C GLU A 373 -96.77 -119.74 104.14
N LEU A 374 -95.47 -120.06 104.14
CA LEU A 374 -94.89 -121.06 105.04
C LEU A 374 -95.03 -120.69 106.52
N LYS A 375 -94.97 -119.40 106.87
CA LYS A 375 -95.14 -118.96 108.27
C LYS A 375 -96.58 -119.04 108.75
N GLU A 376 -97.57 -118.90 107.86
CA GLU A 376 -98.98 -118.97 108.23
C GLU A 376 -99.47 -120.42 108.36
N SER A 377 -99.10 -121.29 107.40
CA SER A 377 -99.38 -122.74 107.48
C SER A 377 -98.79 -123.40 108.72
N VAL A 378 -97.58 -123.02 109.15
CA VAL A 378 -96.96 -123.49 110.41
C VAL A 378 -97.73 -123.03 111.66
N LYS A 379 -98.42 -121.89 111.65
CA LYS A 379 -99.30 -121.48 112.76
C LYS A 379 -100.56 -122.34 112.80
N ALA A 380 -101.23 -122.51 111.67
CA ALA A 380 -102.49 -123.27 111.58
C ALA A 380 -102.36 -124.71 112.08
N LEU A 381 -101.21 -125.36 111.83
CA LEU A 381 -100.91 -126.70 112.34
C LEU A 381 -100.76 -126.73 113.87
N ARG A 382 -100.07 -125.77 114.48
CA ARG A 382 -99.90 -125.67 115.93
C ARG A 382 -101.21 -125.36 116.67
N GLU A 383 -102.07 -124.54 116.10
CA GLU A 383 -103.37 -124.22 116.69
C GLU A 383 -104.27 -125.47 116.77
N ARG A 384 -104.22 -126.32 115.73
CA ARG A 384 -104.91 -127.63 115.68
C ARG A 384 -104.34 -128.61 116.71
N GLU A 385 -103.01 -128.69 116.83
CA GLU A 385 -102.32 -129.55 117.79
C GLU A 385 -102.68 -129.18 119.24
N ARG A 386 -102.72 -127.87 119.57
CA ARG A 386 -103.10 -127.37 120.90
C ARG A 386 -104.52 -127.77 121.31
N LEU A 387 -105.47 -127.78 120.38
CA LEU A 387 -106.87 -128.13 120.65
C LEU A 387 -107.05 -129.64 120.94
N LEU A 388 -106.27 -130.50 120.30
CA LEU A 388 -106.33 -131.97 120.48
C LEU A 388 -105.87 -132.45 121.87
N VAL A 389 -105.13 -131.61 122.61
CA VAL A 389 -104.64 -131.93 123.96
C VAL A 389 -105.63 -131.53 125.06
N ALA A 390 -106.50 -130.55 124.80
CA ALA A 390 -107.29 -129.89 125.85
C ALA A 390 -108.63 -130.58 126.21
N PHE A 391 -109.22 -131.36 125.29
CA PHE A 391 -110.55 -131.95 125.48
C PHE A 391 -110.59 -133.44 125.08
N PRO A 392 -110.22 -134.36 125.98
CA PRO A 392 -110.26 -135.81 125.72
C PRO A 392 -111.66 -136.33 125.32
N GLU A 393 -112.71 -135.70 125.83
CA GLU A 393 -114.11 -136.08 125.60
C GLU A 393 -114.63 -135.69 124.21
N LEU A 394 -113.96 -134.79 123.48
CA LEU A 394 -114.37 -134.37 122.14
C LEU A 394 -113.69 -135.20 121.04
N THR A 395 -113.75 -136.52 121.18
CA THR A 395 -113.26 -137.48 120.17
C THR A 395 -114.44 -138.12 119.43
N PRO A 396 -114.77 -137.70 118.19
CA PRO A 396 -115.64 -138.48 117.32
C PRO A 396 -114.90 -139.77 116.94
N LEU A 397 -115.38 -140.91 117.45
CA LEU A 397 -114.73 -142.21 117.24
C LEU A 397 -114.86 -142.67 115.78
N ALA A 398 -113.93 -142.23 114.94
CA ALA A 398 -113.72 -142.74 113.60
C ALA A 398 -113.07 -144.14 113.67
N GLN A 399 -113.86 -145.14 114.08
CA GLN A 399 -113.40 -146.51 114.21
C GLN A 399 -113.12 -147.11 112.82
N ALA A 400 -111.85 -147.24 112.48
CA ALA A 400 -111.43 -148.16 111.43
C ALA A 400 -111.72 -149.60 111.91
N GLN A 401 -112.83 -150.18 111.45
CA GLN A 401 -112.87 -151.61 111.17
C GLN A 401 -112.06 -151.86 109.89
N PRO A 402 -111.33 -152.99 109.77
CA PRO A 402 -111.96 -154.32 109.92
C PRO A 402 -111.05 -155.34 110.66
N GLN A 403 -111.40 -156.61 110.98
CA GLN A 403 -112.52 -157.50 110.63
C GLN A 403 -113.00 -158.35 111.84
N SER A 404 -114.13 -159.04 111.66
CA SER A 404 -114.32 -160.42 112.13
C SER A 404 -114.35 -161.33 110.89
N THR A 405 -113.81 -162.55 110.99
CA THR A 405 -113.84 -163.53 109.90
C THR A 405 -115.16 -164.33 109.86
N GLY A 406 -116.08 -164.09 110.81
CA GLY A 406 -117.22 -164.96 111.06
C GLY A 406 -116.83 -166.33 111.64
N ASN A 407 -115.59 -166.47 112.13
CA ASN A 407 -115.07 -167.69 112.73
C ASN A 407 -114.35 -167.36 114.05
N VAL A 408 -114.99 -167.73 115.16
CA VAL A 408 -114.55 -167.43 116.53
C VAL A 408 -113.11 -167.85 116.80
N LEU A 409 -112.60 -168.90 116.15
CA LEU A 409 -111.22 -169.38 116.35
C LEU A 409 -110.16 -168.43 115.78
N LEU A 410 -110.35 -167.87 114.58
CA LEU A 410 -109.38 -166.92 114.00
C LEU A 410 -109.42 -165.57 114.73
N ASP A 411 -110.63 -165.10 115.05
CA ASP A 411 -110.82 -163.85 115.76
C ASP A 411 -110.23 -163.96 117.19
N MET A 412 -110.32 -165.13 117.83
CA MET A 412 -109.58 -165.46 119.06
C MET A 412 -108.06 -165.41 118.90
N GLU A 413 -107.50 -165.92 117.79
CA GLU A 413 -106.05 -166.01 117.59
C GLU A 413 -105.40 -164.62 117.44
N GLN A 414 -106.03 -163.71 116.69
CA GLN A 414 -105.60 -162.30 116.63
C GLN A 414 -105.71 -161.62 118.01
N GLN A 415 -106.76 -161.93 118.77
CA GLN A 415 -106.93 -161.41 120.14
C GLN A 415 -105.91 -162.00 121.13
N LEU A 416 -105.42 -163.23 120.91
CA LEU A 416 -104.33 -163.86 121.66
C LEU A 416 -102.97 -163.21 121.34
N GLN A 417 -102.75 -162.82 120.09
CA GLN A 417 -101.56 -162.08 119.66
C GLN A 417 -101.52 -160.66 120.26
N ALA A 418 -102.66 -159.96 120.30
CA ALA A 418 -102.80 -158.67 120.99
C ALA A 418 -102.59 -158.80 122.51
N ASN A 419 -103.17 -159.83 123.14
CA ASN A 419 -102.95 -160.14 124.55
C ASN A 419 -101.48 -160.47 124.83
N SER A 420 -100.74 -161.10 123.92
CA SER A 420 -99.30 -161.37 124.08
C SER A 420 -98.46 -160.08 124.14
N MET A 421 -98.81 -159.04 123.37
CA MET A 421 -98.16 -157.73 123.49
C MET A 421 -98.54 -157.04 124.81
N ARG A 422 -99.82 -157.12 125.22
CA ARG A 422 -100.30 -156.56 126.49
C ARG A 422 -99.65 -157.24 127.70
N ILE A 423 -99.46 -158.55 127.64
CA ILE A 423 -98.73 -159.34 128.66
C ILE A 423 -97.28 -158.87 128.73
N LYS A 424 -96.55 -158.74 127.62
CA LYS A 424 -95.16 -158.22 127.64
C LYS A 424 -95.03 -156.83 128.27
N VAL A 425 -95.96 -155.91 128.00
CA VAL A 425 -95.98 -154.60 128.65
C VAL A 425 -96.27 -154.72 130.14
N LEU A 426 -97.28 -155.52 130.53
CA LEU A 426 -97.60 -155.78 131.94
C LEU A 426 -96.51 -156.56 132.68
N GLU A 427 -95.70 -157.38 132.01
CA GLU A 427 -94.52 -158.05 132.55
C GLU A 427 -93.38 -157.05 132.76
N GLN A 428 -93.19 -156.09 131.84
CA GLN A 428 -92.19 -155.04 131.96
C GLN A 428 -92.55 -154.00 133.04
N GLU A 429 -93.84 -153.71 133.22
CA GLU A 429 -94.37 -152.95 134.36
C GLU A 429 -94.31 -153.77 135.66
N ASN A 430 -94.74 -155.05 135.69
CA ASN A 430 -94.64 -155.89 136.89
C ASN A 430 -93.20 -156.13 137.32
N ALA A 431 -92.24 -156.31 136.40
CA ALA A 431 -90.82 -156.39 136.74
C ALA A 431 -90.29 -155.07 137.33
N THR A 432 -90.94 -153.94 137.03
CA THR A 432 -90.60 -152.61 137.55
C THR A 432 -91.30 -152.32 138.89
N LEU A 433 -92.53 -152.81 139.06
CA LEU A 433 -93.23 -152.86 140.35
C LEU A 433 -92.58 -153.83 141.32
N GLN A 434 -92.12 -155.00 140.87
CA GLN A 434 -91.32 -155.95 141.67
C GLN A 434 -90.00 -155.31 142.10
N ARG A 435 -89.23 -154.68 141.20
CA ARG A 435 -88.06 -153.86 141.58
C ARG A 435 -88.39 -152.73 142.56
N SER A 436 -89.61 -152.19 142.52
CA SER A 436 -90.06 -151.14 143.47
C SER A 436 -90.53 -151.71 144.81
N LEU A 437 -91.09 -152.92 144.82
CA LEU A 437 -91.51 -153.66 146.02
C LEU A 437 -90.32 -154.30 146.73
N GLU A 438 -89.29 -154.75 146.00
CA GLU A 438 -87.98 -155.09 146.55
C GLU A 438 -87.37 -153.86 147.23
N LYS A 439 -87.37 -152.68 146.59
CA LYS A 439 -86.93 -151.43 147.25
C LYS A 439 -87.80 -151.04 148.44
N LEU A 440 -89.10 -151.36 148.45
CA LEU A 440 -89.95 -151.16 149.63
C LEU A 440 -89.58 -152.12 150.77
N ARG A 441 -89.24 -153.37 150.45
CA ARG A 441 -88.75 -154.38 151.41
C ARG A 441 -87.38 -154.01 151.96
N GLU A 442 -86.44 -153.59 151.11
CA GLU A 442 -85.13 -153.06 151.52
C GLU A 442 -85.28 -151.84 152.42
N ARG A 443 -86.16 -150.89 152.08
CA ARG A 443 -86.45 -149.73 152.94
C ARG A 443 -87.20 -150.08 154.23
N THR A 444 -87.81 -151.27 154.30
CA THR A 444 -88.40 -151.83 155.53
C THR A 444 -87.38 -152.70 156.31
N GLN A 445 -86.18 -152.93 155.79
CA GLN A 445 -85.10 -153.69 156.44
C GLN A 445 -83.79 -152.91 156.68
N HIS A 446 -83.64 -151.69 156.16
CA HIS A 446 -82.50 -150.79 156.46
C HIS A 446 -82.95 -149.44 157.03
N ASN A 447 -83.08 -149.40 158.36
CA ASN A 447 -82.97 -148.16 159.14
C ASN A 447 -81.50 -147.70 159.16
N ALA A 448 -81.17 -146.49 158.65
CA ALA A 448 -80.18 -145.52 159.19
C ALA A 448 -79.78 -144.40 158.18
N THR A 449 -79.81 -143.12 158.64
CA THR A 449 -79.01 -141.93 158.18
C THR A 449 -79.04 -141.39 156.71
N GLY A 450 -79.29 -140.07 156.51
CA GLY A 450 -78.67 -139.22 155.43
C GLY A 450 -79.56 -138.32 154.51
N GLU A 451 -79.15 -137.08 154.19
CA GLU A 451 -79.94 -135.87 153.74
C GLU A 451 -79.76 -135.29 152.27
N ALA A 452 -80.72 -134.46 151.77
CA ALA A 452 -80.70 -133.09 151.06
C ALA A 452 -80.21 -132.65 149.59
N SER A 453 -80.95 -131.69 148.93
CA SER A 453 -80.55 -130.37 148.22
C SER A 453 -80.42 -130.05 146.62
N PRO A 454 -80.29 -128.76 146.06
CA PRO A 454 -80.82 -128.20 144.71
C PRO A 454 -80.05 -127.08 143.79
N GLN A 455 -80.66 -126.40 142.71
CA GLN A 455 -80.53 -124.95 142.07
C GLN A 455 -79.98 -124.39 140.62
N GLN A 456 -80.52 -123.21 140.06
CA GLN A 456 -80.03 -121.85 139.38
C GLN A 456 -79.62 -121.33 137.86
N THR A 457 -79.93 -120.01 137.44
CA THR A 457 -79.36 -118.91 136.43
C THR A 457 -79.57 -118.78 134.82
N TRP A 458 -79.35 -117.73 133.88
CA TRP A 458 -79.10 -116.19 133.66
C TRP A 458 -79.19 -115.54 132.14
N SER A 459 -78.96 -114.18 131.77
CA SER A 459 -79.25 -113.41 130.42
C SER A 459 -78.49 -112.03 129.93
N GLY A 460 -78.67 -111.36 128.70
CA GLY A 460 -78.08 -109.99 128.17
C GLY A 460 -78.42 -109.30 126.72
N LEU A 461 -78.00 -108.02 126.27
CA LEU A 461 -78.36 -107.21 124.96
C LEU A 461 -77.60 -105.80 124.51
N LEU A 462 -77.56 -105.22 123.22
CA LEU A 462 -77.10 -103.78 122.73
C LEU A 462 -77.24 -103.24 121.18
N GLN A 463 -76.98 -101.92 120.71
CA GLN A 463 -77.07 -101.28 119.26
C GLN A 463 -76.57 -99.75 118.92
N SER A 464 -76.23 -99.22 117.65
CA SER A 464 -75.95 -97.74 117.17
C SER A 464 -75.58 -97.30 115.62
N SER A 465 -75.71 -96.03 115.01
CA SER A 465 -75.13 -95.46 113.64
C SER A 465 -75.38 -93.97 112.97
N SER A 466 -74.53 -93.39 112.00
CA SER A 466 -74.74 -92.49 110.69
C SER A 466 -74.44 -90.90 110.36
N ALA A 467 -74.09 -90.45 109.06
CA ALA A 467 -74.42 -89.19 108.16
C ALA A 467 -73.49 -87.94 107.57
N ALA A 468 -73.69 -87.43 106.26
CA ALA A 468 -73.65 -86.04 105.50
C ALA A 468 -72.49 -85.10 104.80
N ARG A 469 -72.75 -84.39 103.60
CA ARG A 469 -72.47 -82.97 102.93
C ARG A 469 -71.14 -82.23 102.30
N LEU A 470 -71.30 -81.26 101.29
CA LEU A 470 -70.52 -80.00 100.75
C LEU A 470 -69.35 -79.99 99.63
N GLY A 471 -68.82 -78.96 98.85
CA GLY A 471 -69.09 -77.52 98.33
C GLY A 471 -67.92 -76.59 97.65
N TYR A 472 -68.18 -75.52 96.76
CA TYR A 472 -67.40 -74.23 96.32
C TYR A 472 -66.54 -73.94 94.96
N SER A 473 -66.40 -72.65 94.39
CA SER A 473 -65.46 -72.08 93.26
C SER A 473 -65.62 -70.55 92.72
N ASN A 474 -64.64 -69.76 92.08
CA ASN A 474 -64.77 -68.38 91.35
C ASN A 474 -63.51 -67.56 90.65
N THR A 475 -63.73 -66.42 89.88
CA THR A 475 -62.92 -65.13 89.48
C THR A 475 -61.76 -65.03 88.38
N GLY A 476 -61.25 -63.90 87.71
CA GLY A 476 -61.63 -62.46 87.33
C GLY A 476 -60.49 -61.35 86.91
N LYS A 477 -60.74 -60.27 86.05
CA LYS A 477 -60.16 -58.82 85.92
C LYS A 477 -59.33 -58.09 84.74
N GLU A 478 -59.18 -56.71 84.71
CA GLU A 478 -58.93 -55.75 83.52
C GLU A 478 -57.88 -54.48 83.59
N PRO A 479 -57.60 -53.61 82.52
CA PRO A 479 -56.44 -52.58 82.34
C PRO A 479 -56.67 -51.05 81.84
N SER A 480 -55.63 -50.11 81.71
CA SER A 480 -55.66 -48.68 81.09
C SER A 480 -54.36 -47.72 81.06
N GLY A 481 -54.23 -46.67 80.16
CA GLY A 481 -53.78 -45.23 80.42
C GLY A 481 -52.48 -44.48 79.87
N GLY A 482 -52.52 -43.15 79.46
CA GLY A 482 -51.38 -42.14 79.47
C GLY A 482 -51.20 -40.97 78.39
N GLU A 483 -50.81 -39.71 78.76
CA GLU A 483 -50.52 -38.48 77.90
C GLU A 483 -49.52 -37.42 78.51
N SER A 484 -48.96 -36.43 77.74
CA SER A 484 -48.51 -35.03 78.17
C SER A 484 -47.69 -34.15 77.14
N GLY A 485 -47.49 -32.84 77.38
CA GLY A 485 -46.70 -31.83 76.57
C GLY A 485 -46.42 -30.48 77.29
N LEU A 486 -45.76 -29.43 76.68
CA LEU A 486 -45.59 -27.97 77.09
C LEU A 486 -44.49 -27.23 76.21
N GLU A 487 -44.04 -25.97 76.49
CA GLU A 487 -44.44 -24.65 75.89
C GLU A 487 -43.32 -23.54 75.97
N SER A 488 -43.53 -22.29 75.45
CA SER A 488 -42.69 -21.01 75.54
C SER A 488 -41.60 -20.74 74.47
N ALA A 489 -41.11 -19.52 74.10
CA ALA A 489 -41.57 -18.08 74.10
C ALA A 489 -40.57 -17.19 73.25
N GLU A 490 -40.84 -15.88 72.96
CA GLU A 490 -40.09 -14.95 72.04
C GLU A 490 -39.92 -13.50 72.67
N PRO A 491 -39.50 -12.34 72.04
CA PRO A 491 -39.18 -11.93 70.63
C PRO A 491 -37.97 -10.91 70.38
N GLU A 492 -37.85 -10.35 69.13
CA GLU A 492 -37.11 -9.10 68.66
C GLU A 492 -35.55 -9.07 68.58
N ASP A 493 -34.82 -8.18 67.84
CA ASP A 493 -34.94 -7.41 66.55
C ASP A 493 -33.48 -6.98 66.08
N ARG A 494 -32.93 -5.79 65.69
CA ARG A 494 -33.32 -4.35 65.54
C ARG A 494 -32.32 -3.45 64.73
N VAL A 495 -32.79 -2.78 63.66
CA VAL A 495 -32.37 -1.44 63.08
C VAL A 495 -31.05 -1.20 62.27
N SER A 496 -31.19 -0.40 61.16
CA SER A 496 -30.19 0.31 60.28
C SER A 496 -29.67 -0.39 59.01
N ALA A 497 -29.38 0.28 57.87
CA ALA A 497 -29.78 1.59 57.29
C ALA A 497 -29.38 1.66 55.77
N SER A 498 -29.91 2.63 54.99
CA SER A 498 -29.74 2.73 53.51
C SER A 498 -29.13 4.10 53.05
N PRO A 499 -29.32 4.59 51.80
CA PRO A 499 -28.39 4.42 50.66
C PRO A 499 -27.88 5.78 50.09
N SER A 500 -27.15 5.77 48.95
CA SER A 500 -27.04 6.97 48.09
C SER A 500 -26.67 6.67 46.62
N SER A 501 -27.12 7.56 45.72
CA SER A 501 -26.83 7.58 44.28
C SER A 501 -26.18 8.92 43.90
N LEU A 502 -25.37 8.96 42.84
CA LEU A 502 -24.87 10.23 42.27
C LEU A 502 -24.98 10.28 40.74
N LYS A 503 -25.25 11.50 40.24
CA LYS A 503 -25.45 11.84 38.83
C LYS A 503 -25.05 13.31 38.63
N ILE A 504 -24.04 13.59 37.82
CA ILE A 504 -23.52 14.95 37.54
C ILE A 504 -23.33 15.11 36.02
N HIS A 505 -23.45 16.34 35.50
CA HIS A 505 -23.53 16.66 34.08
C HIS A 505 -22.81 18.00 33.75
N PHE A 506 -22.43 18.17 32.47
CA PHE A 506 -21.99 19.39 31.76
C PHE A 506 -20.50 19.85 31.82
N GLN A 507 -19.97 20.04 30.59
CA GLN A 507 -19.11 21.14 30.06
C GLN A 507 -17.90 21.62 30.89
N THR A 508 -16.74 21.91 30.29
CA THR A 508 -16.55 22.95 29.26
C THR A 508 -15.15 22.86 28.64
N LEU A 509 -14.97 23.18 27.34
CA LEU A 509 -13.98 24.14 26.78
C LEU A 509 -13.67 23.90 25.29
N HIS A 510 -13.91 24.94 24.47
CA HIS A 510 -13.24 25.13 23.18
C HIS A 510 -11.84 25.71 23.43
N LEU A 511 -10.89 25.42 22.54
CA LEU A 511 -9.67 26.22 22.37
C LEU A 511 -9.53 26.64 20.90
N ASN A 512 -9.48 27.95 20.68
CA ASN A 512 -9.19 28.55 19.38
C ASN A 512 -7.68 28.80 19.26
N THR A 513 -7.10 28.61 18.07
CA THR A 513 -5.81 29.19 17.69
C THR A 513 -5.96 29.93 16.36
N ALA A 514 -5.73 31.24 16.37
CA ALA A 514 -5.80 32.09 15.19
C ALA A 514 -4.77 33.24 15.28
N ALA A 515 -3.76 33.19 14.41
CA ALA A 515 -2.83 34.28 14.11
C ALA A 515 -2.09 33.93 12.79
N THR A 516 -2.60 34.32 11.63
CA THR A 516 -2.27 35.58 10.91
C THR A 516 -0.81 35.73 10.46
N ARG A 517 -0.62 35.82 9.13
CA ARG A 517 0.09 36.95 8.49
C ARG A 517 -0.23 37.04 6.99
N HIS A 518 -0.24 38.27 6.49
CA HIS A 518 -0.46 38.58 5.07
C HIS A 518 0.84 38.46 4.26
N THR A 519 0.70 38.19 2.98
CA THR A 519 1.39 39.01 1.96
C THR A 519 0.42 39.31 0.82
N GLN A 520 0.56 40.48 0.19
CA GLN A 520 -0.35 41.00 -0.82
C GLN A 520 0.48 41.61 -1.95
N ILE A 521 0.34 41.12 -3.18
CA ILE A 521 0.99 41.72 -4.37
C ILE A 521 -0.05 41.94 -5.46
N ARG A 522 -0.06 43.16 -6.00
CA ARG A 522 -0.81 43.56 -7.20
C ARG A 522 0.10 43.46 -8.42
N SER A 523 -0.47 43.08 -9.55
CA SER A 523 -0.10 43.64 -10.86
C SER A 523 -1.31 43.55 -11.80
N ALA A 524 -1.43 44.46 -12.76
CA ALA A 524 -2.59 44.57 -13.63
C ALA A 524 -2.19 45.01 -15.05
N SER A 525 -3.03 44.63 -16.02
CA SER A 525 -3.16 45.21 -17.36
C SER A 525 -1.96 45.22 -18.31
N LEU A 526 -2.17 44.76 -19.55
CA LEU A 526 -1.94 45.41 -20.86
C LEU A 526 -2.26 44.36 -21.94
N LEU A 527 -3.29 44.52 -22.77
CA LEU A 527 -3.28 45.26 -24.05
C LEU A 527 -2.16 44.85 -25.04
N SER A 528 -2.55 44.19 -26.14
CA SER A 528 -1.92 44.32 -27.47
C SER A 528 -2.82 43.76 -28.58
N HIS A 529 -2.78 44.38 -29.77
CA HIS A 529 -3.45 43.92 -31.00
C HIS A 529 -2.48 43.21 -31.93
N SER A 530 -3.00 42.40 -32.88
CA SER A 530 -2.77 42.45 -34.36
C SER A 530 -3.37 41.17 -35.00
N ARG A 531 -4.04 41.15 -36.17
CA ARG A 531 -3.53 41.35 -37.55
C ARG A 531 -2.24 40.53 -37.80
N GLY A 532 -2.15 39.50 -38.64
CA GLY A 532 -3.03 38.98 -39.69
C GLY A 532 -2.57 39.45 -41.07
N LEU A 533 -2.11 38.53 -41.95
CA LEU A 533 -1.87 38.78 -43.39
C LEU A 533 -1.65 37.49 -44.21
N ASN A 534 -1.98 37.59 -45.49
CA ASN A 534 -2.00 36.59 -46.56
C ASN A 534 -0.87 35.53 -46.61
N VAL A 535 -1.27 34.27 -46.86
CA VAL A 535 -0.46 33.31 -47.65
C VAL A 535 -0.81 33.49 -49.13
N LYS A 536 0.17 33.83 -49.96
CA LYS A 536 0.00 33.89 -51.43
C LYS A 536 1.22 33.30 -52.13
N LYS A 537 1.10 32.08 -52.65
CA LYS A 537 2.20 31.39 -53.36
C LYS A 537 1.72 30.34 -54.37
N LYS A 538 0.98 30.81 -55.37
CA LYS A 538 0.94 30.30 -56.75
C LYS A 538 0.48 31.44 -57.66
#